data_AF-A0A9R1RNT3-F1
#
_entry.id   AF-A0A9R1RNT3-F1
#
_cell.length_a   1.000
_cell.length_b   1.000
_cell.length_c   1.000
_cell.angle_alpha   90.00
_cell.angle_beta   90.00
_cell.angle_gamma   90.00
#
_symmetry.space_group_name_H-M   'P 1'
#
loop_
_entity.id
_entity.type
_entity.pdbx_description
1 polymer ?
#
loop_
_entity_poly.entity_id
_entity_poly.type
_entity_poly.pdbx_seq_one_letter_code
_entity_poly.pdbx_strand_id
1 'polypeptide(L)'
;MGRSPCCEKEGLKKGPWTPEEDQKLLSYIEQQGHGCWRSLPAKAGLQRCGKSCRLRWTNYLRPDIKRGKFSLQEEQTIIQLHALLGNRWSAIATHLPKRTDNEIKNYWNTHLKKRLAKMGIDPAHETEEEKNYWNSILNLVNSSASAVVPADEAYSPAPEY
;
A
#
# COMPACT_ATOMS: atom_id res chain seq x y z
N MET A 1 -22.32 -3.50 -28.62
CA MET A 1 -21.92 -4.73 -27.92
C MET A 1 -21.73 -4.44 -26.43
N GLY A 2 -22.72 -4.77 -25.60
CA GLY A 2 -22.69 -4.52 -24.15
C GLY A 2 -21.76 -5.52 -23.45
N ARG A 3 -20.92 -5.04 -22.53
CA ARG A 3 -20.06 -5.92 -21.72
C ARG A 3 -20.95 -6.83 -20.86
N SER A 4 -20.83 -8.14 -21.02
CA SER A 4 -21.52 -9.12 -20.17
C SER A 4 -21.25 -8.82 -18.68
N PRO A 5 -22.26 -8.93 -17.81
CA PRO A 5 -22.09 -8.68 -16.38
C PRO A 5 -21.01 -9.62 -15.82
N CYS A 6 -20.05 -9.03 -15.09
CA CYS A 6 -18.83 -9.71 -14.64
C CYS A 6 -19.08 -10.85 -13.62
N CYS A 7 -20.33 -11.06 -13.17
CA CYS A 7 -20.73 -12.07 -12.19
C CYS A 7 -22.18 -12.48 -12.46
N GLU A 8 -22.45 -13.78 -12.61
CA GLU A 8 -23.80 -14.33 -12.46
C GLU A 8 -24.20 -14.19 -10.97
N LYS A 9 -25.34 -13.55 -10.72
CA LYS A 9 -25.66 -12.93 -9.42
C LYS A 9 -26.23 -13.90 -8.37
N GLU A 10 -26.51 -15.15 -8.72
CA GLU A 10 -27.17 -16.08 -7.79
C GLU A 10 -26.15 -16.93 -7.01
N GLY A 11 -26.26 -16.92 -5.68
CA GLY A 11 -25.49 -17.82 -4.78
C GLY A 11 -24.06 -17.39 -4.38
N LEU A 12 -23.54 -16.27 -4.90
CA LEU A 12 -22.18 -15.82 -4.56
C LEU A 12 -22.11 -15.14 -3.18
N LYS A 13 -21.20 -15.62 -2.31
CA LYS A 13 -20.98 -15.06 -0.98
C LYS A 13 -20.35 -13.67 -1.05
N LYS A 14 -20.97 -12.72 -0.35
CA LYS A 14 -20.44 -11.37 -0.10
C LYS A 14 -20.11 -11.25 1.39
N GLY A 15 -19.00 -10.60 1.73
CA GLY A 15 -18.57 -10.43 3.12
C GLY A 15 -17.13 -10.87 3.37
N PRO A 16 -16.73 -10.99 4.65
CA PRO A 16 -15.36 -11.33 5.04
C PRO A 16 -14.96 -12.69 4.49
N TRP A 17 -13.68 -12.84 4.14
CA TRP A 17 -13.10 -14.12 3.72
C TRP A 17 -12.83 -14.98 4.95
N THR A 18 -13.22 -16.26 4.88
CA THR A 18 -12.88 -17.22 5.93
C THR A 18 -11.51 -17.86 5.67
N PRO A 19 -10.84 -18.40 6.70
CA PRO A 19 -9.57 -19.10 6.53
C PRO A 19 -9.66 -20.28 5.54
N GLU A 20 -10.80 -20.97 5.49
CA GLU A 20 -11.02 -22.09 4.56
C GLU A 20 -11.12 -21.61 3.11
N GLU A 21 -11.76 -20.45 2.88
CA GLU A 21 -11.79 -19.82 1.56
C GLU A 21 -10.40 -19.35 1.13
N ASP A 22 -9.63 -18.76 2.06
CA ASP A 22 -8.25 -18.34 1.79
C ASP A 22 -7.38 -19.54 1.44
N GLN A 23 -7.48 -20.65 2.18
CA GLN A 23 -6.71 -21.86 1.91
C GLN A 23 -7.01 -22.46 0.53
N LYS A 24 -8.28 -22.47 0.11
CA LYS A 24 -8.67 -22.89 -1.24
C LYS A 24 -8.09 -21.99 -2.33
N LEU A 25 -8.08 -20.67 -2.08
CA LEU A 25 -7.52 -19.71 -3.02
C LEU A 25 -5.99 -19.87 -3.13
N LEU A 26 -5.31 -20.02 -2.00
CA LEU A 26 -3.87 -20.26 -1.93
C LEU A 26 -3.48 -21.55 -2.65
N SER A 27 -4.09 -22.67 -2.29
CA SER A 27 -3.74 -23.98 -2.85
C SER A 27 -3.94 -24.03 -4.36
N TYR A 28 -5.01 -23.44 -4.87
CA TYR A 28 -5.25 -23.35 -6.30
C TYR A 28 -4.15 -22.54 -7.02
N ILE A 29 -3.78 -21.38 -6.46
CA ILE A 29 -2.77 -20.50 -7.06
C ILE A 29 -1.36 -21.11 -6.98
N GLU A 30 -1.02 -21.82 -5.90
CA GLU A 30 0.27 -22.52 -5.77
C GLU A 30 0.41 -23.64 -6.80
N GLN A 31 -0.68 -24.38 -7.09
CA GLN A 31 -0.65 -25.51 -8.01
C GLN A 31 -0.74 -25.10 -9.49
N GLN A 32 -1.56 -24.10 -9.82
CA GLN A 32 -1.91 -23.76 -11.22
C GLN A 32 -1.56 -22.33 -11.62
N GLY A 33 -1.11 -21.50 -10.67
CA GLY A 33 -1.06 -20.05 -10.83
C GLY A 33 -2.46 -19.42 -10.79
N HIS A 34 -2.52 -18.09 -10.80
CA HIS A 34 -3.81 -17.39 -10.75
C HIS A 34 -4.56 -17.39 -12.09
N GLY A 35 -3.86 -17.56 -13.22
CA GLY A 35 -4.44 -17.56 -14.57
C GLY A 35 -5.49 -16.47 -14.79
N CYS A 36 -6.67 -16.86 -15.29
CA CYS A 36 -7.82 -15.99 -15.45
C CYS A 36 -8.69 -15.93 -14.19
N TRP A 37 -8.72 -14.77 -13.54
CA TRP A 37 -9.53 -14.52 -12.34
C TRP A 37 -11.02 -14.82 -12.51
N ARG A 38 -11.59 -14.71 -13.73
CA ARG A 38 -13.02 -15.00 -13.94
C ARG A 38 -13.35 -16.48 -13.75
N SER A 39 -12.50 -17.37 -14.25
CA SER A 39 -12.71 -18.83 -14.16
C SER A 39 -12.14 -19.45 -12.89
N LEU A 40 -11.18 -18.77 -12.23
CA LEU A 40 -10.50 -19.28 -11.05
C LEU A 40 -11.46 -19.75 -9.93
N PRO A 41 -12.51 -19.00 -9.54
CA PRO A 41 -13.32 -19.38 -8.38
C PRO A 41 -14.03 -20.72 -8.58
N ALA A 42 -14.59 -20.95 -9.77
CA ALA A 42 -15.26 -22.22 -10.10
C ALA A 42 -14.28 -23.39 -10.03
N LYS A 43 -13.07 -23.22 -10.58
CA LYS A 43 -12.02 -24.26 -10.56
C LYS A 43 -11.46 -24.52 -9.15
N ALA A 44 -11.38 -23.49 -8.32
CA ALA A 44 -10.93 -23.56 -6.93
C ALA A 44 -12.01 -24.04 -5.95
N GLY A 45 -13.24 -24.31 -6.42
CA GLY A 45 -14.36 -24.68 -5.54
C GLY A 45 -14.75 -23.56 -4.56
N LEU A 46 -14.67 -22.30 -5.01
CA LEU A 46 -15.00 -21.10 -4.26
C LEU A 46 -16.33 -20.50 -4.73
N GLN A 47 -17.21 -20.18 -3.79
CA GLN A 47 -18.46 -19.45 -4.04
C GLN A 47 -18.24 -17.93 -4.01
N ARG A 48 -17.17 -17.47 -4.68
CA ARG A 48 -16.76 -16.06 -4.77
C ARG A 48 -16.65 -15.65 -6.23
N CYS A 49 -16.81 -14.37 -6.53
CA CYS A 49 -16.53 -13.88 -7.87
C CYS A 49 -15.03 -13.67 -8.10
N GLY A 50 -14.62 -13.70 -9.37
CA GLY A 50 -13.22 -13.51 -9.75
C GLY A 50 -12.62 -12.19 -9.28
N LYS A 51 -13.41 -11.12 -9.28
CA LYS A 51 -12.99 -9.81 -8.74
C LYS A 51 -12.64 -9.91 -7.24
N SER A 52 -13.45 -10.64 -6.47
CA SER A 52 -13.21 -10.86 -5.04
C SER A 52 -11.93 -11.66 -4.82
N CYS A 53 -11.74 -12.76 -5.57
CA CYS A 53 -10.52 -13.57 -5.49
C CYS A 53 -9.27 -12.76 -5.82
N ARG A 54 -9.29 -11.98 -6.91
CA ARG A 54 -8.18 -11.10 -7.28
C ARG A 54 -7.84 -10.13 -6.16
N LEU A 55 -8.84 -9.43 -5.64
CA LEU A 55 -8.65 -8.45 -4.58
C LEU A 55 -8.10 -9.09 -3.31
N ARG A 56 -8.59 -10.27 -2.93
CA ARG A 56 -8.10 -11.00 -1.76
C ARG A 56 -6.65 -11.40 -1.92
N TRP A 57 -6.30 -11.96 -3.08
CA TRP A 57 -4.93 -12.33 -3.40
C TRP A 57 -3.99 -11.12 -3.37
N THR A 58 -4.27 -10.08 -4.15
CA THR A 58 -3.35 -8.95 -4.33
C THR A 58 -3.17 -8.10 -3.07
N ASN A 59 -4.14 -8.11 -2.15
CA ASN A 59 -4.11 -7.24 -0.97
C ASN A 59 -3.75 -7.96 0.32
N TYR A 60 -3.89 -9.29 0.40
CA TYR A 60 -3.74 -10.02 1.66
C TYR A 60 -2.92 -11.31 1.57
N LEU A 61 -3.13 -12.11 0.53
CA LEU A 61 -2.58 -13.47 0.49
C LEU A 61 -1.25 -13.58 -0.25
N ARG A 62 -0.93 -12.64 -1.15
CA ARG A 62 0.32 -12.68 -1.92
C ARG A 62 1.53 -12.65 -0.95
N PRO A 63 2.51 -13.56 -1.10
CA PRO A 63 3.58 -13.76 -0.13
C PRO A 63 4.57 -12.60 -0.02
N ASP A 64 4.62 -11.74 -1.03
CA ASP A 64 5.51 -10.57 -1.08
C ASP A 64 4.97 -9.35 -0.31
N ILE A 65 3.77 -9.42 0.29
CA ILE A 65 3.16 -8.30 1.01
C ILE A 65 3.77 -8.18 2.41
N LYS A 66 4.34 -7.01 2.73
CA LYS A 66 4.91 -6.72 4.05
C LYS A 66 3.80 -6.46 5.06
N ARG A 67 3.77 -7.27 6.13
CA ARG A 67 2.82 -7.13 7.24
C ARG A 67 3.39 -6.22 8.33
N GLY A 68 2.56 -5.33 8.87
CA GLY A 68 2.91 -4.47 10.00
C GLY A 68 2.91 -2.97 9.69
N LYS A 69 3.37 -2.17 10.66
CA LYS A 69 3.36 -0.70 10.63
C LYS A 69 4.20 -0.14 9.48
N PHE A 70 3.84 1.06 9.01
CA PHE A 70 4.69 1.83 8.11
C PHE A 70 5.90 2.37 8.89
N SER A 71 7.07 2.26 8.29
CA SER A 71 8.30 2.89 8.77
C SER A 71 8.29 4.37 8.42
N LEU A 72 9.06 5.18 9.15
CA LEU A 72 9.14 6.63 8.92
C LEU A 72 9.50 6.96 7.46
N GLN A 73 10.42 6.22 6.84
CA GLN A 73 10.79 6.40 5.44
C GLN A 73 9.62 6.10 4.49
N GLU A 74 8.87 5.02 4.74
CA GLU A 74 7.66 4.72 3.95
C GLU A 74 6.61 5.84 4.14
N GLU A 75 6.43 6.37 5.35
CA GLU A 75 5.51 7.48 5.62
C GLU A 75 5.91 8.75 4.86
N GLN A 76 7.18 9.13 4.92
CA GLN A 76 7.73 10.29 4.21
C GLN A 76 7.48 10.16 2.71
N THR A 77 7.75 8.98 2.14
CA THR A 77 7.51 8.69 0.73
C THR A 77 6.03 8.81 0.37
N ILE A 78 5.12 8.31 1.22
CA ILE A 78 3.67 8.46 1.01
C ILE A 78 3.27 9.92 0.99
N ILE A 79 3.75 10.73 1.95
CA ILE A 79 3.42 12.15 2.04
C ILE A 79 3.93 12.89 0.80
N GLN A 80 5.19 12.67 0.42
CA GLN A 80 5.82 13.30 -0.74
C GLN A 80 5.10 12.95 -2.05
N LEU A 81 4.83 11.67 -2.29
CA LEU A 81 4.19 11.23 -3.53
C LEU A 81 2.70 11.57 -3.56
N HIS A 82 2.02 11.60 -2.42
CA HIS A 82 0.64 12.09 -2.36
C HIS A 82 0.57 13.58 -2.68
N ALA A 83 1.51 14.39 -2.19
CA ALA A 83 1.59 15.80 -2.57
C ALA A 83 1.78 16.01 -4.08
N LEU A 84 2.56 15.15 -4.73
CA LEU A 84 2.85 15.25 -6.17
C LEU A 84 1.76 14.64 -7.07
N LEU A 85 1.15 13.53 -6.65
CA LEU A 85 0.28 12.69 -7.50
C LEU A 85 -1.19 12.68 -7.04
N GLY A 86 -1.48 13.22 -5.87
CA GLY A 86 -2.78 13.15 -5.21
C GLY A 86 -3.19 11.72 -4.88
N ASN A 87 -4.47 11.42 -5.03
CA ASN A 87 -5.07 10.11 -4.68
C ASN A 87 -4.77 8.98 -5.69
N ARG A 88 -3.66 9.07 -6.44
CA ARG A 88 -3.21 8.04 -7.39
C ARG A 88 -2.48 6.90 -6.67
N TRP A 89 -3.17 6.22 -5.76
CA TRP A 89 -2.60 5.21 -4.85
C TRP A 89 -1.82 4.10 -5.57
N SER A 90 -2.32 3.61 -6.70
CA SER A 90 -1.63 2.57 -7.47
C SER A 90 -0.33 3.07 -8.08
N ALA A 91 -0.20 4.36 -8.39
CA ALA A 91 1.06 4.96 -8.82
C ALA A 91 2.02 5.13 -7.63
N ILE A 92 1.53 5.61 -6.48
CA ILE A 92 2.33 5.74 -5.25
C ILE A 92 2.89 4.37 -4.81
N ALA A 93 2.08 3.31 -4.92
CA ALA A 93 2.49 1.95 -4.55
C ALA A 93 3.69 1.42 -5.35
N THR A 94 3.97 1.95 -6.55
CA THR A 94 5.14 1.55 -7.34
C THR A 94 6.47 1.94 -6.68
N HIS A 95 6.45 2.95 -5.80
CA HIS A 95 7.61 3.43 -5.05
C HIS A 95 7.74 2.84 -3.65
N LEU A 96 6.76 2.05 -3.20
CA LEU A 96 6.75 1.41 -1.89
C LEU A 96 6.76 -0.12 -2.07
N PRO A 97 7.95 -0.73 -2.20
CA PRO A 97 8.04 -2.16 -2.45
C PRO A 97 7.33 -2.93 -1.34
N LYS A 98 6.60 -3.99 -1.72
CA LYS A 98 5.87 -4.87 -0.79
C LYS A 98 4.69 -4.20 -0.06
N ARG A 99 4.32 -2.95 -0.40
CA ARG A 99 3.10 -2.29 0.08
C ARG A 99 2.07 -2.20 -1.03
N THR A 100 0.80 -2.35 -0.66
CA THR A 100 -0.32 -2.27 -1.60
C THR A 100 -0.92 -0.88 -1.61
N ASP A 101 -1.50 -0.49 -2.74
CA ASP A 101 -2.22 0.77 -2.89
C ASP A 101 -3.37 0.91 -1.87
N ASN A 102 -4.02 -0.21 -1.54
CA ASN A 102 -5.04 -0.26 -0.50
C ASN A 102 -4.48 0.03 0.90
N GLU A 103 -3.32 -0.52 1.26
CA GLU A 103 -2.67 -0.21 2.54
C GLU A 103 -2.27 1.27 2.63
N ILE A 104 -1.69 1.83 1.56
CA ILE A 104 -1.26 3.22 1.51
C ILE A 104 -2.45 4.16 1.68
N LYS A 105 -3.51 3.96 0.90
CA LYS A 105 -4.77 4.70 1.02
C LYS A 105 -5.35 4.61 2.43
N ASN A 106 -5.35 3.41 3.01
CA ASN A 106 -5.86 3.23 4.38
C ASN A 106 -5.01 4.01 5.37
N TYR A 107 -3.69 3.88 5.29
CA TYR A 107 -2.76 4.57 6.18
C TYR A 107 -2.90 6.09 6.10
N TRP A 108 -3.06 6.62 4.89
CA TRP A 108 -3.34 8.03 4.67
C TRP A 108 -4.60 8.48 5.41
N ASN A 109 -5.72 7.79 5.20
CA ASN A 109 -7.02 8.20 5.73
C ASN A 109 -7.17 7.97 7.23
N THR A 110 -6.50 6.97 7.80
CA THR A 110 -6.62 6.65 9.23
C THR A 110 -5.57 7.35 10.09
N HIS A 111 -4.36 7.59 9.57
CA HIS A 111 -3.23 8.12 10.35
C HIS A 111 -2.74 9.46 9.83
N LEU A 112 -2.29 9.53 8.57
CA LEU A 112 -1.56 10.70 8.07
C LEU A 112 -2.46 11.94 8.01
N LYS A 113 -3.63 11.85 7.38
CA LYS A 113 -4.55 12.98 7.24
C LYS A 113 -4.91 13.60 8.60
N LYS A 114 -5.15 12.77 9.61
CA LYS A 114 -5.47 13.23 10.98
C LYS A 114 -4.27 13.85 11.69
N ARG A 115 -3.08 13.24 11.54
CA ARG A 115 -1.84 13.76 12.15
C ARG A 115 -1.46 15.11 11.56
N LEU A 116 -1.59 15.23 10.23
CA LEU A 116 -1.39 16.47 9.49
C LEU A 116 -2.39 17.53 9.96
N ALA A 117 -3.70 17.24 10.01
CA ALA A 117 -4.70 18.21 10.46
C ALA A 117 -4.42 18.75 11.88
N LYS A 118 -3.93 17.91 12.80
CA LYS A 118 -3.52 18.34 14.15
C LYS A 118 -2.31 19.27 14.17
N MET A 119 -1.44 19.19 13.17
CA MET A 119 -0.32 20.11 12.97
C MET A 119 -0.73 21.39 12.21
N GLY A 120 -2.04 21.59 12.00
CA GLY A 120 -2.58 22.71 11.21
C GLY A 120 -2.67 22.43 9.70
N ILE A 121 -2.48 21.17 9.29
CA ILE A 121 -2.36 20.71 7.90
C ILE A 121 -3.63 20.10 7.37
N ASP A 122 -4.45 20.94 6.72
CA ASP A 122 -5.63 20.52 5.96
C ASP A 122 -5.25 20.19 4.50
N PRO A 123 -5.26 18.91 4.09
CA PRO A 123 -4.87 18.48 2.75
C PRO A 123 -6.06 18.49 1.77
N ALA A 124 -6.95 19.47 1.87
CA ALA A 124 -8.25 19.48 1.17
C ALA A 124 -8.55 20.75 0.34
N HIS A 125 -7.59 21.64 0.11
CA HIS A 125 -7.80 22.98 -0.44
C HIS A 125 -6.91 23.28 -1.65
N GLU A 126 -7.30 22.86 -2.87
CA GLU A 126 -6.60 23.10 -4.17
C GLU A 126 -6.42 24.60 -4.50
N THR A 127 -5.55 25.29 -3.76
CA THR A 127 -5.22 26.72 -3.92
C THR A 127 -3.70 26.92 -3.95
N GLU A 128 -3.25 28.12 -4.31
CA GLU A 128 -1.81 28.42 -4.38
C GLU A 128 -1.15 28.47 -3.00
N GLU A 129 -1.96 28.56 -1.94
CA GLU A 129 -1.55 28.36 -0.55
C GLU A 129 -1.20 26.89 -0.29
N GLU A 130 -1.85 25.95 -0.96
CA GLU A 130 -1.54 24.52 -0.89
C GLU A 130 -0.13 24.22 -1.45
N LYS A 131 0.30 24.86 -2.53
CA LYS A 131 1.68 24.67 -3.06
C LYS A 131 2.74 25.17 -2.09
N ASN A 132 2.56 26.38 -1.55
CA ASN A 132 3.44 26.92 -0.52
C ASN A 132 3.43 26.05 0.74
N TYR A 133 2.28 25.44 1.00
CA TYR A 133 2.14 24.57 2.12
C TYR A 133 2.87 23.24 1.96
N TRP A 134 2.73 22.60 0.81
CA TRP A 134 3.45 21.39 0.48
C TRP A 134 4.96 21.61 0.44
N ASN A 135 5.42 22.78 0.00
CA ASN A 135 6.83 23.18 0.12
C ASN A 135 7.29 23.24 1.59
N SER A 136 6.45 23.70 2.51
CA SER A 136 6.73 23.68 3.96
C SER A 136 6.81 22.25 4.51
N ILE A 137 5.90 21.35 4.10
CA ILE A 137 5.92 19.93 4.50
C ILE A 137 7.16 19.22 3.97
N LEU A 138 7.51 19.45 2.70
CA LEU A 138 8.74 18.93 2.10
C LEU A 138 9.97 19.41 2.88
N ASN A 139 10.02 20.70 3.27
CA ASN A 139 11.10 21.25 4.08
C ASN A 139 11.16 20.67 5.50
N LEU A 140 10.02 20.44 6.15
CA LEU A 140 9.96 19.82 7.48
C LEU A 140 10.46 18.36 7.45
N VAL A 141 10.06 17.62 6.42
CA VAL A 141 10.50 16.23 6.20
C VAL A 141 12.00 16.17 5.89
N ASN A 142 12.51 17.05 5.03
CA ASN A 142 13.94 17.14 4.70
C ASN A 142 14.80 17.58 5.89
N SER A 143 14.27 18.48 6.75
CA SER A 143 14.94 18.90 8.00
C SER A 143 15.04 17.76 9.01
N SER A 144 14.03 16.88 9.09
CA SER A 144 14.04 15.72 9.99
C SER A 144 14.97 14.59 9.54
N ALA A 145 15.33 14.55 8.25
CA ALA A 145 16.20 13.51 7.67
C ALA A 145 17.70 13.80 7.86
N SER A 146 18.09 15.03 8.22
CA SER A 146 19.51 15.41 8.43
C SER A 146 20.05 15.05 9.82
N ALA A 147 19.26 14.37 10.68
CA ALA A 147 19.66 14.05 12.05
C ALA A 147 20.34 12.68 12.24
N VAL A 148 20.66 11.93 11.17
CA VAL A 148 21.42 10.67 11.30
C VAL A 148 22.48 10.55 10.21
N VAL A 149 23.68 11.05 10.51
CA VAL A 149 24.93 10.51 9.96
C VAL A 149 25.86 10.29 11.17
N PRO A 150 26.33 9.07 11.44
CA PRO A 150 27.29 8.82 12.51
C PRO A 150 28.65 9.42 12.10
N ALA A 151 29.28 10.13 13.03
CA ALA A 151 30.67 10.52 12.91
C ALA A 151 31.55 9.27 13.12
N ASP A 152 31.86 8.55 12.04
CA ASP A 152 33.03 7.68 11.99
C ASP A 152 34.18 8.49 11.39
N GLU A 153 34.94 9.14 12.27
CA GLU A 153 36.26 9.69 11.93
C GLU A 153 37.18 9.54 13.14
N ALA A 154 37.79 8.37 13.29
CA ALA A 154 39.01 8.17 14.07
C ALA A 154 39.70 6.86 13.65
N TYR A 155 40.38 6.91 12.50
CA TYR A 155 41.48 5.99 12.22
C TYR A 155 42.65 6.37 13.13
N SER A 156 42.99 5.51 14.08
CA SER A 156 44.28 5.53 14.79
C SER A 156 44.93 4.16 14.64
N PRO A 157 46.09 4.04 13.97
CA PRO A 157 46.84 2.78 13.93
C PRO A 157 47.59 2.59 15.26
N ALA A 158 47.45 1.42 15.87
CA ALA A 158 48.25 1.00 17.03
C ALA A 158 49.69 0.69 16.58
N PRO A 159 50.72 0.95 17.42
CA PRO A 159 52.07 0.52 17.13
C PRO A 159 52.25 -0.96 17.49
N GLU A 160 52.88 -1.71 16.59
CA GLU A 160 53.37 -3.06 16.85
C GLU A 160 54.53 -3.04 17.85
N TYR A 161 54.46 -3.88 18.88
CA TYR A 161 55.59 -4.55 19.53
C TYR A 161 55.14 -5.91 20.07
#